data_AF-A0A917B7I2-F1
#
_entry.id   AF-A0A917B7I2-F1
#
_cell.length_a   1.000
_cell.length_b   1.000
_cell.length_c   1.000
_cell.angle_alpha   90.00
_cell.angle_beta   90.00
_cell.angle_gamma   90.00
#
_symmetry.space_group_name_H-M   'P 1'
#
loop_
_entity.id
_entity.type
_entity.pdbx_description
1 polymer ?
#
loop_
_entity_poly.entity_id
_entity_poly.type
_entity_poly.pdbx_seq_one_letter_code
_entity_poly.pdbx_strand_id
1 'polypeptide(L)'
;MQTKNISALTLFGKGLNIETISRRIKVYDLPEDVPGFMRKLTRIAAKVDCDKLIFYVKPATGEEAAVKNLAFQYEGKIEGFFRGEDTKIYAKYLNPARNKPDQGNVITRVQKRNAISQRRKESLSDDYTIKWAEEVDSEEMAELYNSVFSKYPTPIHDPSYIVKLMRSNVYFSLIYEGDLLVSACSADVLPKYDAAEFTDCATLPSQRGKRLLSYQFSRLEERMKKLGIRTMFSYTRATSMGMNIINAQQGFTYGGCMIQNSYIGTGLEDMNIWYKSL
;
A
#
# COMPACT_ATOMS: atom_id res chain seq x y z
N MET A 1 13.21 25.61 -0.22
CA MET A 1 14.03 24.78 0.70
C MET A 1 13.97 23.35 0.19
N GLN A 2 15.03 22.90 -0.49
CA GLN A 2 15.06 21.66 -1.29
C GLN A 2 14.78 20.42 -0.43
N THR A 3 13.67 19.74 -0.70
CA THR A 3 13.37 18.39 -0.21
C THR A 3 14.40 17.42 -0.76
N LYS A 4 15.36 17.03 0.08
CA LYS A 4 16.28 15.91 -0.15
C LYS A 4 15.49 14.59 -0.14
N ASN A 5 14.73 14.33 -1.20
CA ASN A 5 14.06 13.05 -1.46
C ASN A 5 14.85 12.15 -2.44
N ILE A 6 16.15 12.42 -2.61
CA ILE A 6 17.04 11.56 -3.38
C ILE A 6 18.04 10.95 -2.38
N SER A 7 18.01 9.61 -2.29
CA SER A 7 19.04 8.72 -1.73
C SER A 7 18.87 8.08 -0.33
N ALA A 8 17.65 7.86 0.17
CA ALA A 8 17.42 6.98 1.34
C ALA A 8 17.88 5.52 1.12
N LEU A 9 18.22 5.14 -0.12
CA LEU A 9 18.75 3.82 -0.51
C LEU A 9 20.24 3.60 -0.19
N THR A 10 21.00 4.61 0.26
CA THR A 10 22.47 4.56 0.15
C THR A 10 23.24 4.39 1.46
N LEU A 11 22.58 4.32 2.62
CA LEU A 11 23.31 4.15 3.90
C LEU A 11 23.26 2.73 4.48
N PHE A 12 22.26 1.93 4.11
CA PHE A 12 22.11 0.53 4.46
C PHE A 12 21.43 -0.15 3.26
N GLY A 13 21.87 -1.35 2.88
CA GLY A 13 21.54 -2.01 1.61
C GLY A 13 20.05 -2.06 1.21
N LYS A 14 19.79 -2.58 0.00
CA LYS A 14 18.54 -2.60 -0.80
C LYS A 14 17.23 -3.11 -0.12
N GLY A 15 16.85 -2.61 1.06
CA GLY A 15 15.71 -3.10 1.83
C GLY A 15 15.15 -2.13 2.87
N LEU A 16 15.57 -0.87 2.88
CA LEU A 16 15.07 0.18 3.77
C LEU A 16 14.25 1.22 3.00
N ASN A 17 13.04 1.54 3.47
CA ASN A 17 12.21 2.61 2.93
C ASN A 17 11.88 3.62 4.04
N ILE A 18 12.42 4.84 3.92
CA ILE A 18 12.16 5.94 4.86
C ILE A 18 11.05 6.82 4.28
N GLU A 19 9.99 7.03 5.04
CA GLU A 19 8.85 7.86 4.63
C GLU A 19 8.53 8.84 5.77
N THR A 20 8.95 10.09 5.61
CA THR A 20 8.96 11.10 6.67
C THR A 20 7.59 11.74 6.92
N ILE A 21 6.67 11.73 5.96
CA ILE A 21 5.32 12.29 6.13
C ILE A 21 4.51 11.44 7.11
N SER A 22 4.58 10.10 6.98
CA SER A 22 4.01 9.18 7.97
C SER A 22 4.99 8.82 9.09
N ARG A 23 6.16 9.48 9.14
CA ARG A 23 7.19 9.31 10.18
C ARG A 23 7.56 7.85 10.40
N ARG A 24 7.71 7.06 9.33
CA ARG A 24 7.93 5.60 9.41
C ARG A 24 9.15 5.15 8.63
N ILE A 25 9.67 3.99 9.00
CA ILE A 25 10.69 3.27 8.23
C ILE A 25 10.23 1.82 8.04
N LYS A 26 10.18 1.34 6.79
CA LYS A 26 9.96 -0.09 6.48
C LYS A 26 11.28 -0.79 6.22
N VAL A 27 11.40 -2.01 6.72
CA VAL A 27 12.54 -2.91 6.57
C VAL A 27 12.04 -4.23 6.01
N TYR A 28 12.51 -4.58 4.82
CA TYR A 28 12.08 -5.79 4.10
C TYR A 28 13.09 -6.94 4.14
N ASP A 29 14.25 -6.71 4.76
CA ASP A 29 15.37 -7.66 4.79
C ASP A 29 16.10 -7.44 6.13
N LEU A 30 15.79 -8.28 7.13
CA LEU A 30 16.42 -8.16 8.44
C LEU A 30 17.80 -8.82 8.38
N PRO A 31 18.86 -8.14 8.86
CA PRO A 31 20.17 -8.77 8.97
C PRO A 31 20.20 -9.75 10.15
N GLU A 32 21.19 -10.64 10.15
CA GLU A 32 21.40 -11.60 11.25
C GLU A 32 21.61 -10.91 12.61
N ASP A 33 22.44 -9.84 12.66
CA ASP A 33 22.62 -9.00 13.87
C ASP A 33 21.47 -7.98 14.02
N VAL A 34 20.28 -8.47 14.36
CA VAL A 34 19.10 -7.64 14.62
C VAL A 34 19.35 -6.62 15.74
N PRO A 35 19.95 -6.95 16.91
CA PRO A 35 20.20 -5.97 17.96
C PRO A 35 21.14 -4.83 17.53
N GLY A 36 22.23 -5.13 16.83
CA GLY A 36 23.14 -4.11 16.31
C GLY A 36 22.54 -3.26 15.21
N PHE A 37 21.75 -3.88 14.32
CA PHE A 37 20.95 -3.17 13.34
C PHE A 37 19.96 -2.20 13.99
N MET A 38 19.24 -2.64 15.02
CA MET A 38 18.29 -1.80 15.74
C MET A 38 18.94 -0.59 16.40
N ARG A 39 20.14 -0.72 16.98
CA ARG A 39 20.88 0.44 17.51
C ARG A 39 21.16 1.49 16.42
N LYS A 40 21.52 1.06 15.21
CA LYS A 40 21.79 1.96 14.07
C LYS A 40 20.48 2.56 13.56
N LEU A 41 19.45 1.73 13.35
CA LEU A 41 18.16 2.14 12.81
C LEU A 41 17.45 3.16 13.70
N THR A 42 17.48 2.99 15.03
CA THR A 42 16.91 3.97 15.97
C THR A 42 17.61 5.33 15.88
N ARG A 43 18.94 5.37 15.67
CA ARG A 43 19.67 6.64 15.46
C ARG A 43 19.26 7.32 14.16
N ILE A 44 19.03 6.55 13.10
CA ILE A 44 18.54 7.09 11.83
C ILE A 44 17.13 7.64 12.03
N ALA A 45 16.25 6.85 12.62
CA ALA A 45 14.87 7.22 12.88
C ALA A 45 14.78 8.53 13.67
N ALA A 46 15.60 8.71 14.71
CA ALA A 46 15.70 9.97 15.44
C ALA A 46 16.15 11.16 14.58
N LYS A 47 17.10 10.95 13.65
CA LYS A 47 17.60 12.02 12.75
C LYS A 47 16.57 12.46 11.71
N VAL A 48 15.69 11.56 11.28
CA VAL A 48 14.66 11.83 10.26
C VAL A 48 13.26 11.98 10.85
N ASP A 49 13.16 12.08 12.18
CA ASP A 49 11.92 12.17 12.94
C ASP A 49 10.88 11.08 12.63
N CYS A 50 11.36 9.84 12.42
CA CYS A 50 10.50 8.67 12.31
C CYS A 50 10.33 8.00 13.67
N ASP A 51 9.10 7.67 14.05
CA ASP A 51 8.76 7.10 15.36
C ASP A 51 8.04 5.72 15.29
N LYS A 52 7.88 5.16 14.07
CA LYS A 52 7.49 3.76 13.85
C LYS A 52 8.45 3.08 12.89
N LEU A 53 8.88 1.88 13.26
CA LEU A 53 9.66 0.97 12.44
C LEU A 53 8.80 -0.24 12.09
N ILE A 54 8.80 -0.65 10.83
CA ILE A 54 7.97 -1.74 10.31
C ILE A 54 8.90 -2.78 9.69
N PHE A 55 8.68 -4.04 10.00
CA PHE A 55 9.55 -5.15 9.64
C PHE A 55 8.74 -6.23 8.94
N TYR A 56 9.17 -6.61 7.74
CA TYR A 56 8.69 -7.80 7.04
C TYR A 56 9.64 -8.93 7.39
N VAL A 57 9.12 -9.93 8.08
CA VAL A 57 9.88 -10.94 8.80
C VAL A 57 9.50 -12.31 8.27
N LYS A 58 10.51 -13.13 7.94
CA LYS A 58 10.30 -14.51 7.53
C LYS A 58 9.82 -15.36 8.71
N PRO A 59 8.64 -15.99 8.64
CA PRO A 59 8.11 -16.81 9.73
C PRO A 59 8.99 -18.01 10.06
N ALA A 60 8.99 -18.45 11.32
CA ALA A 60 9.72 -19.62 11.82
C ALA A 60 11.23 -19.60 11.58
N THR A 61 11.83 -18.41 11.45
CA THR A 61 13.28 -18.21 11.32
C THR A 61 13.87 -17.52 12.56
N GLY A 62 15.20 -17.39 12.59
CA GLY A 62 15.90 -16.57 13.58
C GLY A 62 15.46 -15.09 13.56
N GLU A 63 14.97 -14.58 12.43
CA GLU A 63 14.40 -13.23 12.33
C GLU A 63 13.16 -13.09 13.22
N GLU A 64 12.22 -14.05 13.16
CA GLU A 64 10.98 -14.03 13.97
C GLU A 64 11.31 -14.15 15.46
N ALA A 65 12.27 -15.01 15.82
CA ALA A 65 12.72 -15.13 17.21
C ALA A 65 13.32 -13.80 17.72
N ALA A 66 14.15 -13.14 16.92
CA ALA A 66 14.80 -11.89 17.30
C ALA A 66 13.80 -10.74 17.51
N VAL A 67 12.83 -10.55 16.62
CA VAL A 67 11.82 -9.47 16.78
C VAL A 67 10.89 -9.71 17.96
N LYS A 68 10.55 -10.98 18.25
CA LYS A 68 9.78 -11.36 19.44
C LYS A 68 10.55 -11.05 20.72
N ASN A 69 11.83 -11.41 20.78
CA ASN A 69 12.69 -11.12 21.93
C ASN A 69 12.85 -9.61 22.20
N LEU A 70 12.74 -8.78 21.15
CA LEU A 70 12.79 -7.32 21.25
C LEU A 70 11.40 -6.66 21.48
N ALA A 71 10.38 -7.49 21.75
CA ALA A 71 8.99 -7.09 22.01
C ALA A 71 8.38 -6.24 20.89
N PHE A 72 8.64 -6.59 19.63
CA PHE A 72 7.96 -5.96 18.50
C PHE A 72 6.50 -6.43 18.48
N GLN A 73 5.61 -5.55 18.05
CA GLN A 73 4.17 -5.80 18.01
C GLN A 73 3.80 -6.41 16.67
N TYR A 74 3.12 -7.56 16.67
CA TYR A 74 2.62 -8.18 15.45
C TYR A 74 1.43 -7.38 14.89
N GLU A 75 1.47 -7.03 13.60
CA GLU A 75 0.41 -6.25 12.93
C GLU A 75 -0.33 -7.05 11.85
N GLY A 76 0.27 -8.12 11.34
CA GLY A 76 -0.40 -8.98 10.35
C GLY A 76 0.55 -9.80 9.51
N LYS A 77 0.04 -10.36 8.41
CA LYS A 77 0.79 -11.17 7.46
C LYS A 77 0.39 -10.90 6.02
N ILE A 78 1.28 -11.25 5.10
CA ILE A 78 1.03 -11.32 3.67
C ILE A 78 1.61 -12.66 3.21
N GLU A 79 0.75 -13.60 2.83
CA GLU A 79 1.21 -14.90 2.34
C GLU A 79 1.78 -14.76 0.94
N GLY A 80 2.86 -15.49 0.65
CA GLY A 80 3.56 -15.44 -0.64
C GLY A 80 4.42 -14.21 -0.93
N PHE A 81 4.49 -13.23 -0.02
CA PHE A 81 5.18 -11.95 -0.23
C PHE A 81 6.65 -12.11 -0.67
N PHE A 82 7.42 -13.02 -0.09
CA PHE A 82 8.83 -13.23 -0.40
C PHE A 82 9.00 -14.26 -1.52
N ARG A 83 8.63 -13.92 -2.76
CA ARG A 83 8.72 -14.81 -3.93
C ARG A 83 7.98 -16.13 -3.73
N GLY A 84 6.82 -16.09 -3.10
CA GLY A 84 6.01 -17.27 -2.77
C GLY A 84 6.17 -17.77 -1.33
N GLU A 85 7.12 -17.23 -0.56
CA GLU A 85 7.19 -17.46 0.88
C GLU A 85 6.44 -16.39 1.67
N ASP A 86 5.85 -16.76 2.80
CA ASP A 86 5.05 -15.86 3.63
C ASP A 86 5.91 -14.81 4.35
N THR A 87 5.29 -13.68 4.66
CA THR A 87 5.85 -12.71 5.62
C THR A 87 4.88 -12.45 6.77
N LYS A 88 5.43 -12.24 7.96
CA LYS A 88 4.75 -11.57 9.06
C LYS A 88 5.24 -10.13 9.15
N ILE A 89 4.33 -9.21 9.52
CA ILE A 89 4.60 -7.79 9.67
C ILE A 89 4.62 -7.47 11.16
N TYR A 90 5.74 -6.91 11.60
CA TYR A 90 5.95 -6.46 12.98
C TYR A 90 6.25 -4.98 13.03
N ALA A 91 5.81 -4.29 14.08
CA ALA A 91 6.10 -2.90 14.34
C ALA A 91 6.88 -2.70 15.64
N LYS A 92 7.84 -1.78 15.62
CA LYS A 92 8.43 -1.19 16.81
C LYS A 92 8.06 0.29 16.88
N TYR A 93 7.34 0.64 17.93
CA TYR A 93 6.97 2.02 18.25
C TYR A 93 8.09 2.65 19.08
N LEU A 94 8.78 3.64 18.52
CA LEU A 94 9.78 4.43 19.24
C LEU A 94 9.11 5.48 20.12
N ASN A 95 7.93 5.95 19.70
CA ASN A 95 7.02 6.75 20.50
C ASN A 95 5.84 5.88 20.99
N PRO A 96 5.72 5.60 22.30
CA PRO A 96 4.62 4.80 22.84
C PRO A 96 3.23 5.37 22.54
N ALA A 97 3.09 6.68 22.33
CA ALA A 97 1.82 7.32 22.04
C ALA A 97 1.25 6.99 20.65
N ARG A 98 2.06 6.45 19.73
CA ARG A 98 1.66 6.09 18.36
C ARG A 98 0.91 4.76 18.26
N ASN A 99 1.02 3.88 19.25
CA ASN A 99 0.33 2.60 19.25
C ASN A 99 -1.11 2.72 19.79
N LYS A 100 -1.97 3.45 19.07
CA LYS A 100 -3.38 3.66 19.43
C LYS A 100 -4.28 3.23 18.28
N PRO A 101 -4.80 1.99 18.32
CA PRO A 101 -5.71 1.47 17.30
C PRO A 101 -6.98 2.30 17.17
N ASP A 102 -7.40 2.53 15.94
CA ASP A 102 -8.65 3.19 15.61
C ASP A 102 -9.83 2.22 15.84
N GLN A 103 -10.77 2.62 16.69
CA GLN A 103 -11.99 1.86 16.98
C GLN A 103 -12.98 1.85 15.80
N GLY A 104 -12.75 2.70 14.79
CA GLY A 104 -13.53 2.80 13.56
C GLY A 104 -13.21 1.74 12.50
N ASN A 105 -12.33 0.77 12.77
CA ASN A 105 -11.99 -0.27 11.80
C ASN A 105 -13.24 -1.04 11.32
N VAL A 106 -13.46 -1.06 10.01
CA VAL A 106 -14.66 -1.62 9.39
C VAL A 106 -14.59 -3.13 9.12
N ILE A 107 -13.46 -3.78 9.40
CA ILE A 107 -13.18 -5.15 8.92
C ILE A 107 -14.27 -6.17 9.29
N THR A 108 -14.77 -6.16 10.53
CA THR A 108 -15.82 -7.07 10.97
C THR A 108 -17.12 -6.88 10.18
N ARG A 109 -17.46 -5.64 9.83
CA ARG A 109 -18.65 -5.32 9.01
C ARG A 109 -18.45 -5.77 7.57
N VAL A 110 -17.24 -5.61 7.03
CA VAL A 110 -16.86 -6.03 5.67
C VAL A 110 -16.96 -7.56 5.54
N GLN A 111 -16.39 -8.31 6.48
CA GLN A 111 -16.42 -9.78 6.47
C GLN A 111 -17.85 -10.33 6.53
N LYS A 112 -18.71 -9.76 7.38
CA LYS A 112 -20.14 -10.14 7.46
C LYS A 112 -20.89 -9.91 6.14
N ARG A 113 -20.60 -8.81 5.42
CA ARG A 113 -21.26 -8.49 4.12
C ARG A 113 -20.80 -9.39 2.98
N ASN A 114 -19.51 -9.68 2.88
CA ASN A 114 -18.97 -10.46 1.75
C ASN A 114 -19.43 -11.92 1.76
N ALA A 115 -19.74 -12.50 2.92
CA ALA A 115 -20.33 -13.83 3.01
C ALA A 115 -21.69 -13.96 2.29
N ILE A 116 -22.34 -12.84 1.97
CA ILE A 116 -23.73 -12.79 1.46
C ILE A 116 -23.77 -12.44 -0.04
N SER A 117 -22.70 -11.89 -0.64
CA SER A 117 -22.75 -11.37 -2.01
C SER A 117 -22.36 -12.40 -3.08
N GLN A 118 -23.26 -12.67 -4.02
CA GLN A 118 -22.94 -13.37 -5.26
C GLN A 118 -22.32 -12.42 -6.30
N ARG A 119 -21.23 -12.84 -6.93
CA ARG A 119 -20.53 -12.08 -7.99
C ARG A 119 -21.26 -12.24 -9.32
N ARG A 120 -21.73 -11.14 -9.91
CA ARG A 120 -22.01 -11.07 -11.35
C ARG A 120 -20.84 -10.40 -12.06
N LYS A 121 -20.34 -11.04 -13.11
CA LYS A 121 -19.43 -10.39 -14.07
C LYS A 121 -20.28 -9.54 -15.00
N GLU A 122 -20.34 -8.25 -14.70
CA GLU A 122 -20.89 -7.24 -15.60
C GLU A 122 -19.73 -6.64 -16.39
N SER A 123 -20.00 -6.20 -17.63
CA SER A 123 -19.06 -5.40 -18.41
C SER A 123 -19.09 -3.94 -17.94
N LEU A 124 -17.98 -3.24 -18.13
CA LEU A 124 -17.93 -1.79 -17.95
C LEU A 124 -18.95 -1.14 -18.92
N SER A 125 -19.69 -0.12 -18.47
CA SER A 125 -20.64 0.61 -19.33
C SER A 125 -19.92 1.18 -20.54
N ASP A 126 -20.61 1.27 -21.68
CA ASP A 126 -20.07 1.86 -22.91
C ASP A 126 -19.77 3.37 -22.76
N ASP A 127 -20.32 4.02 -21.72
CA ASP A 127 -20.00 5.40 -21.35
C ASP A 127 -18.56 5.58 -20.83
N TYR A 128 -17.91 4.48 -20.45
CA TYR A 128 -16.56 4.51 -19.89
C TYR A 128 -15.53 3.88 -20.81
N THR A 129 -14.35 4.48 -20.85
CA THR A 129 -13.16 3.88 -21.46
C THR A 129 -12.14 3.55 -20.38
N ILE A 130 -11.42 2.43 -20.54
CA ILE A 130 -10.35 2.01 -19.63
C ILE A 130 -9.04 1.85 -20.41
N LYS A 131 -7.99 2.56 -20.00
CA LYS A 131 -6.66 2.48 -20.62
C LYS A 131 -5.54 2.33 -19.59
N TRP A 132 -4.37 1.95 -20.09
CA TRP A 132 -3.14 2.10 -19.33
C TRP A 132 -2.73 3.57 -19.41
N ALA A 133 -2.22 4.11 -18.31
CA ALA A 133 -1.70 5.47 -18.31
C ALA A 133 -0.41 5.55 -19.14
N GLU A 134 -0.24 6.69 -19.82
CA GLU A 134 0.99 7.11 -20.48
C GLU A 134 1.52 8.39 -19.80
N GLU A 135 2.78 8.76 -20.04
CA GLU A 135 3.38 9.94 -19.39
C GLU A 135 2.61 11.24 -19.67
N VAL A 136 1.95 11.32 -20.84
CA VAL A 136 1.11 12.46 -21.24
C VAL A 136 -0.13 12.62 -20.36
N ASP A 137 -0.57 11.57 -19.67
CA ASP A 137 -1.73 11.57 -18.77
C ASP A 137 -1.39 12.11 -17.37
N SER A 138 -0.12 12.43 -17.09
CA SER A 138 0.33 12.75 -15.73
C SER A 138 -0.30 14.03 -15.14
N GLU A 139 -0.62 15.01 -15.98
CA GLU A 139 -1.27 16.27 -15.56
C GLU A 139 -2.70 16.00 -15.04
N GLU A 140 -3.54 15.36 -15.85
CA GLU A 140 -4.92 15.02 -15.46
C GLU A 140 -4.98 14.02 -14.28
N MET A 141 -4.00 13.11 -14.18
CA MET A 141 -3.87 12.23 -13.03
C MET A 141 -3.60 13.04 -11.76
N ALA A 142 -2.68 14.01 -11.82
CA ALA A 142 -2.38 14.89 -10.69
C ALA A 142 -3.63 15.69 -10.26
N GLU A 143 -4.41 16.18 -11.21
CA GLU A 143 -5.68 16.87 -10.95
C GLU A 143 -6.71 15.96 -10.26
N LEU A 144 -6.90 14.73 -10.78
CA LEU A 144 -7.76 13.73 -10.16
C LEU A 144 -7.33 13.48 -8.71
N TYR A 145 -6.04 13.22 -8.48
CA TYR A 145 -5.53 12.96 -7.15
C TYR A 145 -5.71 14.13 -6.20
N ASN A 146 -5.48 15.36 -6.65
CA ASN A 146 -5.69 16.57 -5.86
C ASN A 146 -7.17 16.76 -5.48
N SER A 147 -8.11 16.40 -6.35
CA SER A 147 -9.54 16.48 -6.06
C SER A 147 -10.04 15.40 -5.07
N VAL A 148 -9.39 14.24 -5.03
CA VAL A 148 -9.83 13.10 -4.21
C VAL A 148 -9.11 13.04 -2.86
N PHE A 149 -7.82 13.41 -2.82
CA PHE A 149 -6.99 13.35 -1.63
C PHE A 149 -6.64 14.76 -1.14
N SER A 150 -7.20 15.15 0.01
CA SER A 150 -6.81 16.41 0.67
C SER A 150 -5.34 16.40 1.12
N LYS A 151 -4.82 15.24 1.53
CA LYS A 151 -3.40 15.01 1.83
C LYS A 151 -3.06 13.52 1.67
N TYR A 152 -1.92 13.26 1.05
CA TYR A 152 -1.44 11.91 0.74
C TYR A 152 0.05 11.77 1.13
N PRO A 153 0.54 10.57 1.53
CA PRO A 153 1.92 10.37 1.96
C PRO A 153 2.98 10.58 0.88
N THR A 154 2.60 10.53 -0.39
CA THR A 154 3.49 10.74 -1.54
C THR A 154 3.02 11.95 -2.34
N PRO A 155 3.91 12.61 -3.10
CA PRO A 155 3.54 13.75 -3.95
C PRO A 155 2.81 13.30 -5.23
N ILE A 156 1.77 12.49 -5.09
CA ILE A 156 0.96 11.96 -6.20
C ILE A 156 0.12 13.04 -6.92
N HIS A 157 0.17 14.29 -6.45
CA HIS A 157 -0.39 15.48 -7.10
C HIS A 157 0.65 16.24 -7.95
N ASP A 158 1.89 15.74 -8.04
CA ASP A 158 2.93 16.29 -8.90
C ASP A 158 3.05 15.42 -10.17
N PRO A 159 2.74 15.95 -11.37
CA PRO A 159 2.88 15.23 -12.64
C PRO A 159 4.28 14.66 -12.84
N SER A 160 5.33 15.40 -12.45
CA SER A 160 6.72 14.95 -12.57
C SER A 160 7.02 13.77 -11.64
N TYR A 161 6.33 13.66 -10.50
CA TYR A 161 6.43 12.51 -9.63
C TYR A 161 5.69 11.30 -10.20
N ILE A 162 4.49 11.49 -10.76
CA ILE A 162 3.73 10.44 -11.45
C ILE A 162 4.55 9.84 -12.59
N VAL A 163 5.17 10.67 -13.43
CA VAL A 163 6.07 10.21 -14.52
C VAL A 163 7.24 9.38 -13.97
N LYS A 164 7.82 9.79 -12.83
CA LYS A 164 8.88 8.98 -12.17
C LYS A 164 8.37 7.62 -11.71
N LEU A 165 7.14 7.53 -11.20
CA LEU A 165 6.51 6.26 -10.83
C LEU A 165 6.31 5.38 -12.08
N MET A 166 5.76 5.92 -13.16
CA MET A 166 5.55 5.20 -14.42
C MET A 166 6.87 4.66 -15.02
N ARG A 167 7.95 5.44 -14.97
CA ARG A 167 9.29 5.03 -15.44
C ARG A 167 9.98 4.02 -14.52
N SER A 168 9.40 3.74 -13.35
CA SER A 168 9.90 2.74 -12.42
C SER A 168 9.15 1.41 -12.63
N ASN A 169 8.53 0.85 -11.60
CA ASN A 169 7.75 -0.38 -11.70
C ASN A 169 6.28 -0.17 -11.30
N VAL A 170 5.73 1.03 -11.49
CA VAL A 170 4.33 1.35 -11.17
C VAL A 170 3.47 1.39 -12.42
N TYR A 171 2.40 0.61 -12.45
CA TYR A 171 1.47 0.52 -13.57
C TYR A 171 0.12 1.13 -13.19
N PHE A 172 -0.33 2.15 -13.91
CA PHE A 172 -1.59 2.84 -13.64
C PHE A 172 -2.67 2.43 -14.64
N SER A 173 -3.85 2.10 -14.12
CA SER A 173 -5.07 1.89 -14.89
C SER A 173 -5.97 3.11 -14.74
N LEU A 174 -6.40 3.70 -15.85
CA LEU A 174 -7.22 4.92 -15.90
C LEU A 174 -8.61 4.60 -16.48
N ILE A 175 -9.65 5.20 -15.91
CA ILE A 175 -11.02 5.15 -16.45
C ILE A 175 -11.52 6.57 -16.71
N TYR A 176 -12.04 6.79 -17.93
CA TYR A 176 -12.64 8.04 -18.35
C TYR A 176 -14.14 7.89 -18.57
N GLU A 177 -14.90 8.96 -18.35
CA GLU A 177 -16.28 9.15 -18.82
C GLU A 177 -16.25 10.24 -19.90
N GLY A 178 -16.36 9.85 -21.18
CA GLY A 178 -15.96 10.73 -22.28
C GLY A 178 -14.46 11.08 -22.19
N ASP A 179 -14.14 12.38 -22.17
CA ASP A 179 -12.76 12.90 -22.04
C ASP A 179 -12.35 13.16 -20.58
N LEU A 180 -13.25 12.96 -19.61
CA LEU A 180 -12.97 13.26 -18.20
C LEU A 180 -12.37 12.04 -17.50
N LEU A 181 -11.16 12.17 -16.95
CA LEU A 181 -10.57 11.15 -16.09
C LEU A 181 -11.35 11.07 -14.75
N VAL A 182 -12.04 9.96 -14.53
CA VAL A 182 -12.93 9.78 -13.37
C VAL A 182 -12.40 8.82 -12.30
N SER A 183 -11.48 7.92 -12.66
CA SER A 183 -10.89 6.96 -11.73
C SER A 183 -9.49 6.54 -12.16
N ALA A 184 -8.57 6.42 -11.19
CA ALA A 184 -7.22 5.92 -11.36
C ALA A 184 -6.90 4.93 -10.23
N CYS A 185 -6.10 3.91 -10.50
CA CYS A 185 -5.55 3.00 -9.48
C CYS A 185 -4.28 2.35 -10.04
N SER A 186 -3.31 2.10 -9.17
CA SER A 186 -1.97 1.67 -9.56
C SER A 186 -1.61 0.32 -8.95
N ALA A 187 -0.67 -0.37 -9.59
CA ALA A 187 0.08 -1.47 -9.02
C ALA A 187 1.56 -1.09 -8.96
N ASP A 188 2.09 -0.88 -7.75
CA ASP A 188 3.51 -0.69 -7.48
C ASP A 188 4.18 -2.06 -7.33
N VAL A 189 4.97 -2.46 -8.33
CA VAL A 189 5.65 -3.75 -8.33
C VAL A 189 6.94 -3.65 -7.52
N LEU A 190 7.15 -4.64 -6.65
CA LEU A 190 8.40 -4.86 -5.93
C LEU A 190 9.12 -6.08 -6.54
N PRO A 191 9.97 -5.90 -7.57
CA PRO A 191 10.53 -7.03 -8.33
C PRO A 191 11.39 -7.97 -7.50
N LYS A 192 12.02 -7.48 -6.42
CA LYS A 192 12.84 -8.31 -5.51
C LYS A 192 12.02 -9.42 -4.83
N TYR A 193 10.70 -9.21 -4.73
CA TYR A 193 9.79 -10.02 -3.92
C TYR A 193 8.74 -10.76 -4.77
N ASP A 194 8.73 -10.56 -6.09
CA ASP A 194 7.63 -11.02 -6.97
C ASP A 194 6.24 -10.63 -6.43
N ALA A 195 6.17 -9.44 -5.82
CA ALA A 195 4.98 -8.91 -5.16
C ALA A 195 4.59 -7.54 -5.73
N ALA A 196 3.30 -7.20 -5.69
CA ALA A 196 2.82 -5.89 -6.12
C ALA A 196 1.80 -5.30 -5.13
N GLU A 197 1.96 -4.02 -4.80
CA GLU A 197 1.00 -3.26 -3.98
C GLU A 197 -0.05 -2.60 -4.88
N PHE A 198 -1.33 -2.89 -4.68
CA PHE A 198 -2.42 -2.10 -5.24
C PHE A 198 -2.62 -0.85 -4.38
N THR A 199 -2.35 0.31 -4.97
CA THR A 199 -2.25 1.60 -4.29
C THR A 199 -2.70 2.74 -5.19
N ASP A 200 -2.66 3.98 -4.68
CA ASP A 200 -3.03 5.21 -5.39
C ASP A 200 -4.41 5.13 -6.06
N CYS A 201 -5.37 4.46 -5.42
CA CYS A 201 -6.70 4.28 -5.98
C CYS A 201 -7.60 5.46 -5.62
N ALA A 202 -7.98 6.23 -6.64
CA ALA A 202 -8.79 7.43 -6.56
C ALA A 202 -9.98 7.33 -7.52
N THR A 203 -11.17 7.66 -7.03
CA THR A 203 -12.38 7.76 -7.86
C THR A 203 -13.13 9.01 -7.43
N LEU A 204 -13.55 9.81 -8.40
CA LEU A 204 -14.33 11.02 -8.13
C LEU A 204 -15.57 10.69 -7.28
N PRO A 205 -15.96 11.56 -6.31
CA PRO A 205 -17.11 11.29 -5.44
C PRO A 205 -18.41 10.96 -6.18
N SER A 206 -18.69 11.65 -7.30
CA SER A 206 -19.87 11.43 -8.17
C SER A 206 -19.87 10.09 -8.89
N GLN A 207 -18.73 9.40 -8.93
CA GLN A 207 -18.50 8.17 -9.68
C GLN A 207 -18.38 6.94 -8.75
N ARG A 208 -18.47 7.16 -7.43
CA ARG A 208 -18.45 6.09 -6.43
C ARG A 208 -19.72 5.25 -6.51
N GLY A 209 -19.61 3.96 -6.15
CA GLY A 209 -20.72 3.01 -6.23
C GLY A 209 -20.94 2.39 -7.61
N LYS A 210 -20.33 2.93 -8.67
CA LYS A 210 -20.40 2.41 -10.05
C LYS A 210 -19.41 1.27 -10.35
N ARG A 211 -18.76 0.70 -9.32
CA ARG A 211 -17.82 -0.43 -9.42
C ARG A 211 -16.58 -0.20 -10.31
N LEU A 212 -16.24 1.04 -10.68
CA LEU A 212 -15.09 1.36 -11.56
C LEU A 212 -13.79 0.70 -11.11
N LEU A 213 -13.48 0.78 -9.81
CA LEU A 213 -12.28 0.20 -9.24
C LEU A 213 -12.20 -1.33 -9.40
N SER A 214 -13.33 -2.05 -9.46
CA SER A 214 -13.36 -3.50 -9.69
C SER A 214 -12.82 -3.88 -11.08
N TYR A 215 -13.09 -3.04 -12.09
CA TYR A 215 -12.54 -3.22 -13.43
C TYR A 215 -11.04 -2.94 -13.46
N GLN A 216 -10.59 -1.88 -12.76
CA GLN A 216 -9.17 -1.56 -12.62
C GLN A 216 -8.40 -2.67 -11.91
N PHE A 217 -8.95 -3.23 -10.81
CA PHE A 217 -8.34 -4.36 -10.09
C PHE A 217 -8.17 -5.58 -11.01
N SER A 218 -9.20 -5.92 -11.78
CA SER A 218 -9.14 -7.07 -12.71
C SER A 218 -8.07 -6.88 -13.79
N ARG A 219 -7.98 -5.67 -14.35
CA ARG A 219 -6.98 -5.30 -15.36
C ARG A 219 -5.55 -5.30 -14.79
N LEU A 220 -5.38 -4.74 -13.60
CA LEU A 220 -4.09 -4.74 -12.89
C LEU A 220 -3.66 -6.18 -12.56
N GLU A 221 -4.57 -7.01 -12.06
CA GLU A 221 -4.31 -8.42 -11.76
C GLU A 221 -3.82 -9.18 -12.99
N GLU A 222 -4.47 -9.01 -14.14
CA GLU A 222 -4.04 -9.65 -15.39
C GLU A 222 -2.63 -9.21 -15.81
N ARG A 223 -2.33 -7.92 -15.67
CA ARG A 223 -0.98 -7.39 -15.96
C ARG A 223 0.04 -7.97 -14.99
N MET A 224 -0.26 -8.05 -13.70
CA MET A 224 0.64 -8.59 -12.68
C MET A 224 0.96 -10.07 -12.95
N LYS A 225 -0.04 -10.87 -13.34
CA LYS A 225 0.16 -12.27 -13.77
C LYS A 225 1.12 -12.37 -14.96
N LYS A 226 0.94 -11.51 -15.99
CA LYS A 226 1.83 -11.48 -17.17
C LYS A 226 3.27 -11.06 -16.82
N LEU A 227 3.46 -10.27 -15.77
CA LEU A 227 4.77 -9.87 -15.26
C LEU A 227 5.42 -10.91 -14.34
N GLY A 228 4.77 -12.06 -14.09
CA GLY A 228 5.30 -13.11 -13.21
C GLY A 228 5.18 -12.81 -11.72
N ILE A 229 4.36 -11.83 -11.33
CA ILE A 229 4.07 -11.51 -9.93
C ILE A 229 3.31 -12.68 -9.30
N ARG A 230 3.74 -13.09 -8.10
CA ARG A 230 3.17 -14.21 -7.34
C ARG A 230 2.15 -13.75 -6.30
N THR A 231 2.27 -12.51 -5.82
CA THR A 231 1.41 -12.00 -4.75
C THR A 231 1.04 -10.55 -4.97
N MET A 232 -0.24 -10.25 -4.89
CA MET A 232 -0.73 -8.88 -4.77
C MET A 232 -1.07 -8.59 -3.33
N PHE A 233 -0.87 -7.36 -2.89
CA PHE A 233 -1.32 -6.89 -1.59
C PHE A 233 -1.82 -5.45 -1.68
N SER A 234 -2.52 -4.99 -0.65
CA SER A 234 -2.97 -3.60 -0.54
C SER A 234 -3.02 -3.18 0.92
N TYR A 235 -2.62 -1.94 1.18
CA TYR A 235 -2.88 -1.27 2.44
C TYR A 235 -4.05 -0.32 2.27
N THR A 236 -5.15 -0.61 2.95
CA THR A 236 -6.37 0.19 2.86
C THR A 236 -6.69 0.81 4.21
N ARG A 237 -7.04 2.10 4.26
CA ARG A 237 -7.51 2.76 5.49
C ARG A 237 -8.56 1.91 6.19
N ALA A 238 -8.32 1.60 7.46
CA ALA A 238 -9.15 0.69 8.25
C ALA A 238 -10.60 1.16 8.36
N THR A 239 -10.83 2.47 8.32
CA THR A 239 -12.15 3.13 8.37
C THR A 239 -12.86 3.18 7.01
N SER A 240 -12.16 2.92 5.89
CA SER A 240 -12.71 3.05 4.54
C SER A 240 -13.55 1.83 4.17
N MET A 241 -14.87 1.89 4.41
CA MET A 241 -15.79 0.81 4.07
C MET A 241 -15.70 0.39 2.60
N GLY A 242 -15.74 1.34 1.66
CA GLY A 242 -15.74 1.06 0.22
C GLY A 242 -14.49 0.32 -0.24
N MET A 243 -13.30 0.80 0.15
CA MET A 243 -12.04 0.18 -0.25
C MET A 243 -11.84 -1.21 0.35
N ASN A 244 -12.25 -1.42 1.61
CA ASN A 244 -12.18 -2.75 2.24
C ASN A 244 -13.19 -3.73 1.61
N ILE A 245 -14.40 -3.26 1.24
CA ILE A 245 -15.38 -4.07 0.49
C ILE A 245 -14.77 -4.50 -0.85
N ILE A 246 -14.15 -3.59 -1.60
CA ILE A 246 -13.59 -3.92 -2.91
C ILE A 246 -12.49 -4.98 -2.80
N ASN A 247 -11.55 -4.84 -1.87
CA ASN A 247 -10.52 -5.88 -1.66
C ASN A 247 -11.13 -7.26 -1.42
N ALA A 248 -12.07 -7.35 -0.48
CA ALA A 248 -12.72 -8.62 -0.16
C ALA A 248 -13.57 -9.16 -1.33
N GLN A 249 -14.31 -8.30 -2.04
CA GLN A 249 -15.04 -8.67 -3.24
C GLN A 249 -14.11 -9.10 -4.38
N GLN A 250 -12.87 -8.61 -4.42
CA GLN A 250 -11.86 -8.99 -5.41
C GLN A 250 -11.12 -10.29 -5.05
N GLY A 251 -11.47 -10.90 -3.91
CA GLY A 251 -10.90 -12.16 -3.44
C GLY A 251 -9.57 -11.99 -2.72
N PHE A 252 -9.28 -10.79 -2.19
CA PHE A 252 -8.17 -10.61 -1.27
C PHE A 252 -8.55 -11.13 0.12
N THR A 253 -7.57 -11.74 0.78
CA THR A 253 -7.63 -12.20 2.15
C THR A 253 -7.16 -11.11 3.09
N TYR A 254 -7.88 -10.91 4.21
CA TYR A 254 -7.46 -9.99 5.26
C TYR A 254 -6.26 -10.56 6.04
N GLY A 255 -5.19 -9.77 6.16
CA GLY A 255 -3.94 -10.16 6.78
C GLY A 255 -3.66 -9.56 8.15
N GLY A 256 -4.43 -8.56 8.59
CA GLY A 256 -4.20 -7.83 9.84
C GLY A 256 -4.35 -6.32 9.65
N CYS A 257 -3.92 -5.54 10.64
CA CYS A 257 -4.05 -4.09 10.63
C CYS A 257 -2.76 -3.44 11.13
N MET A 258 -2.19 -2.55 10.32
CA MET A 258 -1.04 -1.73 10.67
C MET A 258 -1.51 -0.45 11.35
N ILE A 259 -1.22 -0.29 12.64
CA ILE A 259 -1.75 0.79 13.47
C ILE A 259 -1.01 2.11 13.21
N GLN A 260 -1.74 3.21 13.02
CA GLN A 260 -1.19 4.55 12.74
C GLN A 260 -0.06 4.51 11.69
N ASN A 261 -0.32 3.84 10.58
CA ASN A 261 0.69 3.47 9.61
C ASN A 261 0.94 4.58 8.58
N SER A 262 -0.11 5.21 8.06
CA SER A 262 0.01 6.17 6.95
C SER A 262 -0.64 7.49 7.32
N TYR A 263 0.01 8.62 7.04
CA TYR A 263 -0.60 9.93 7.22
C TYR A 263 -1.47 10.28 6.00
N ILE A 264 -2.79 10.26 6.16
CA ILE A 264 -3.74 10.53 5.07
C ILE A 264 -4.79 11.51 5.59
N GLY A 265 -5.05 12.58 4.84
CA GLY A 265 -5.98 13.62 5.26
C GLY A 265 -5.47 14.37 6.49
N THR A 266 -6.12 14.19 7.64
CA THR A 266 -5.87 14.98 8.85
C THR A 266 -4.96 14.31 9.87
N GLY A 267 -4.60 13.03 9.70
CA GLY A 267 -3.81 12.31 10.70
C GLY A 267 -3.24 10.98 10.24
N LEU A 268 -2.64 10.27 11.20
CA LEU A 268 -2.16 8.89 11.02
C LEU A 268 -3.34 7.93 11.07
N GLU A 269 -3.50 7.17 9.99
CA GLU A 269 -4.57 6.19 9.82
C GLU A 269 -4.05 4.77 10.04
N ASP A 270 -4.91 3.95 10.62
CA ASP A 270 -4.77 2.50 10.63
C ASP A 270 -4.99 1.95 9.21
N MET A 271 -4.21 0.94 8.81
CA MET A 271 -4.27 0.37 7.47
C MET A 271 -4.48 -1.14 7.56
N ASN A 272 -5.65 -1.60 7.10
CA ASN A 272 -5.92 -3.01 6.91
C ASN A 272 -5.03 -3.57 5.81
N ILE A 273 -4.42 -4.72 6.09
CA ILE A 273 -3.59 -5.50 5.19
C ILE A 273 -4.51 -6.44 4.42
N TRP A 274 -4.43 -6.40 3.10
CA TRP A 274 -5.11 -7.32 2.20
C TRP A 274 -4.08 -7.98 1.30
N TYR A 275 -4.22 -9.28 1.01
CA TYR A 275 -3.32 -9.99 0.10
C TYR A 275 -4.03 -11.05 -0.74
N LYS A 276 -3.45 -11.39 -1.89
CA LYS A 276 -3.98 -12.39 -2.81
C LYS A 276 -2.84 -13.05 -3.57
N SER A 277 -2.81 -14.39 -3.52
CA SER A 277 -1.92 -15.16 -4.40
C SER A 277 -2.43 -15.10 -5.84
N LEU A 278 -1.51 -14.98 -6.80
CA LEU A 278 -1.80 -14.90 -8.22
C LEU A 278 -1.71 -16.23 -8.95
#